data_AF-A0A923VB97-F1
#
_entry.id   AF-A0A923VB97-F1
#
_cell.length_a   1.000
_cell.length_b   1.000
_cell.length_c   1.000
_cell.angle_alpha   90.00
_cell.angle_beta   90.00
_cell.angle_gamma   90.00
#
_symmetry.space_group_name_H-M   'P 1'
#
loop_
_entity.id
_entity.type
_entity.pdbx_description
1 polymer ?
#
loop_
_entity_poly.entity_id
_entity_poly.type
_entity_poly.pdbx_seq_one_letter_code
_entity_poly.pdbx_strand_id
1 'polypeptide(L)'
;MSFEKLAGQVVLVPPLVLKIKIESSPYANGKYKPSKISVVSFVGNGIIPPGAETFAVLLSGATNGMVKAQLTEALKVDGVSLLDAGTLLIGEGQSSDERLFVRFNKAVFKNGKFIRIS
;
A
#
# COMPACT_ATOMS: atom_id res chain seq x y z
N MET A 1 8.99 -1.26 -50.62
CA MET A 1 8.05 -2.12 -49.87
C MET A 1 7.61 -1.34 -48.64
N SER A 2 6.29 -1.22 -48.45
CA SER A 2 5.63 -0.34 -47.49
C SER A 2 5.51 -1.01 -46.11
N PHE A 3 5.74 -0.28 -45.02
CA PHE A 3 5.40 -0.73 -43.67
C PHE A 3 4.06 -0.10 -43.26
N GLU A 4 3.05 -0.95 -43.08
CA GLU A 4 1.73 -0.55 -42.60
C GLU A 4 1.80 -0.08 -41.14
N LYS A 5 1.21 1.09 -40.86
CA LYS A 5 0.98 1.58 -39.50
C LYS A 5 -0.09 0.73 -38.82
N LEU A 6 0.31 -0.12 -37.88
CA LEU A 6 -0.60 -0.71 -36.91
C LEU A 6 -1.02 0.37 -35.91
N ALA A 7 -2.25 0.87 -36.05
CA ALA A 7 -2.88 1.75 -35.09
C ALA A 7 -3.27 0.94 -33.84
N GLY A 8 -2.37 0.89 -32.86
CA GLY A 8 -2.64 0.38 -31.52
C GLY A 8 -2.63 1.51 -30.50
N GLN A 9 -3.61 1.56 -29.61
CA GLN A 9 -3.65 2.50 -28.50
C GLN A 9 -2.52 2.14 -27.51
N VAL A 10 -1.47 2.97 -27.46
CA VAL A 10 -0.39 2.82 -26.48
C VAL A 10 -0.94 3.26 -25.13
N VAL A 11 -1.30 2.29 -24.29
CA VAL A 11 -1.57 2.53 -22.87
C VAL A 11 -0.22 2.79 -22.21
N LEU A 12 0.07 4.06 -21.94
CA LEU A 12 1.29 4.49 -21.24
C LEU A 12 1.14 4.16 -19.75
N VAL A 13 1.47 2.93 -19.37
CA VAL A 13 1.64 2.59 -17.96
C VAL A 13 2.94 3.27 -17.48
N PRO A 14 2.93 4.07 -16.41
CA PRO A 14 4.15 4.68 -15.90
C PRO A 14 5.18 3.59 -15.58
N PRO A 15 6.41 3.65 -16.13
CA PRO A 15 7.45 2.75 -15.68
C PRO A 15 7.80 3.11 -14.23
N LEU A 16 7.74 2.14 -13.32
CA LEU A 16 8.30 2.26 -11.98
C LEU A 16 9.82 2.45 -12.14
N VAL A 17 10.29 3.70 -12.11
CA VAL A 17 11.72 4.00 -12.19
C VAL A 17 12.35 3.79 -10.81
N LEU A 18 12.94 2.62 -10.62
CA LEU A 18 13.80 2.35 -9.46
C LEU A 18 15.13 3.09 -9.64
N LYS A 19 15.32 4.19 -8.91
CA LYS A 19 16.62 4.85 -8.78
C LYS A 19 17.54 4.02 -7.89
N ILE A 20 18.16 2.98 -8.44
CA ILE A 20 19.21 2.24 -7.76
C ILE A 20 20.50 3.05 -7.88
N LYS A 21 20.91 3.70 -6.78
CA LYS A 21 22.21 4.37 -6.70
C LYS A 21 23.30 3.30 -6.57
N ILE A 22 23.95 2.97 -7.69
CA ILE A 22 25.11 2.06 -7.71
C ILE A 22 26.30 2.87 -7.18
N GLU A 23 26.62 2.75 -5.89
CA GLU A 23 27.64 3.58 -5.23
C GLU A 23 29.08 3.20 -5.60
N SER A 24 29.30 2.02 -6.21
CA SER A 24 30.61 1.63 -6.75
C SER A 24 30.48 0.46 -7.72
N SER A 25 31.34 0.45 -8.75
CA SER A 25 31.51 -0.72 -9.61
C SER A 25 31.86 -1.95 -8.76
N PRO A 26 31.27 -3.14 -9.02
CA PRO A 26 31.65 -4.37 -8.33
C PRO A 26 33.09 -4.81 -8.68
N TYR A 27 33.73 -4.14 -9.64
CA TYR A 27 35.15 -4.29 -9.96
C TYR A 27 35.95 -3.13 -9.37
N ALA A 28 36.80 -3.45 -8.39
CA ALA A 28 37.88 -2.60 -7.93
C ALA A 28 39.20 -3.34 -8.14
N ASN A 29 40.14 -2.75 -8.89
CA ASN A 29 41.45 -3.34 -9.18
C ASN A 29 41.41 -4.80 -9.69
N GLY A 30 40.54 -5.08 -10.66
CA GLY A 30 40.44 -6.40 -11.31
C GLY A 30 39.91 -7.53 -10.41
N LYS A 31 39.53 -7.24 -9.17
CA LYS A 31 38.91 -8.20 -8.25
C LYS A 31 37.42 -7.91 -8.10
N TYR A 32 36.61 -8.95 -8.27
CA TYR A 32 35.17 -8.88 -8.05
C TYR A 32 34.89 -8.77 -6.55
N LYS A 33 34.28 -7.67 -6.13
CA LYS A 33 33.76 -7.48 -4.77
C LYS A 33 32.23 -7.37 -4.87
N PRO A 34 31.49 -8.43 -4.50
CA PRO A 34 30.03 -8.36 -4.55
C PRO A 34 29.54 -7.24 -3.63
N SER A 35 28.68 -6.37 -4.15
CA SER A 35 27.97 -5.39 -3.34
C SER A 35 27.02 -6.10 -2.39
N LYS A 36 26.81 -5.52 -1.20
CA LYS A 36 25.83 -6.01 -0.23
C LYS A 36 24.45 -6.06 -0.89
N ILE A 37 23.75 -7.18 -0.78
CA ILE A 37 22.38 -7.35 -1.31
C ILE A 37 21.49 -6.28 -0.66
N SER A 38 20.93 -5.39 -1.47
CA SER A 38 19.89 -4.45 -1.04
C SER A 38 18.52 -5.09 -1.27
N VAL A 39 17.85 -5.45 -0.18
CA VAL A 39 16.45 -5.87 -0.23
C VAL A 39 15.62 -4.60 -0.41
N VAL A 40 15.13 -4.37 -1.62
CA VAL A 40 14.18 -3.30 -1.93
C VAL A 40 12.76 -3.83 -1.76
N SER A 41 12.08 -3.36 -0.71
CA SER A 41 10.68 -3.68 -0.48
C SER A 41 9.79 -2.62 -1.14
N PHE A 42 8.95 -3.05 -2.08
CA PHE A 42 7.89 -2.23 -2.70
C PHE A 42 6.66 -2.09 -1.79
N VAL A 43 6.81 -2.20 -0.47
CA VAL A 43 5.72 -1.85 0.43
C VAL A 43 5.53 -0.37 0.20
N GLY A 44 4.56 -0.03 -0.65
CA GLY A 44 4.26 1.34 -1.02
C GLY A 44 4.25 2.14 0.25
N ASN A 45 4.97 3.28 0.24
CA ASN A 45 4.90 4.25 1.32
C ASN A 45 3.46 4.26 1.80
N GLY A 46 3.22 3.96 3.09
CA GLY A 46 1.89 3.63 3.66
C GLY A 46 0.83 4.74 3.59
N ILE A 47 0.97 5.61 2.61
CA ILE A 47 0.08 6.63 2.10
C ILE A 47 -1.01 5.90 1.30
N ILE A 48 -2.17 5.77 1.92
CA ILE A 48 -3.39 5.40 1.24
C ILE A 48 -3.81 6.63 0.42
N PRO A 49 -3.96 6.55 -0.91
CA PRO A 49 -4.39 7.70 -1.69
C PRO A 49 -5.85 8.05 -1.36
N PRO A 50 -6.22 9.34 -1.46
CA PRO A 50 -7.61 9.74 -1.28
C PRO A 50 -8.50 9.06 -2.32
N GLY A 51 -9.67 8.58 -1.89
CA GLY A 51 -10.61 7.84 -2.74
C GLY A 51 -10.33 6.33 -2.85
N ALA A 52 -9.32 5.80 -2.16
CA ALA A 52 -9.17 4.36 -2.01
C ALA A 52 -10.25 3.81 -1.06
N GLU A 53 -10.95 2.78 -1.51
CA GLU A 53 -12.07 2.18 -0.80
C GLU A 53 -11.88 0.67 -0.67
N THR A 54 -12.46 0.09 0.38
CA THR A 54 -12.45 -1.35 0.63
C THR A 54 -13.56 -1.73 1.60
N PHE A 55 -13.98 -2.99 1.58
CA PHE A 55 -14.95 -3.52 2.53
C PHE A 55 -14.31 -3.96 3.85
N ALA A 56 -14.99 -3.62 4.95
CA ALA A 56 -14.63 -4.03 6.30
C ALA A 56 -15.86 -4.37 7.13
N VAL A 57 -15.70 -5.29 8.08
CA VAL A 57 -16.73 -5.64 9.07
C VAL A 57 -16.34 -5.04 10.42
N LEU A 58 -17.29 -4.38 11.04
CA LEU A 58 -17.13 -3.73 12.33
C LEU A 58 -17.16 -4.80 13.44
N LEU A 59 -16.08 -4.90 14.24
CA LEU A 59 -15.90 -5.93 15.27
C LEU A 59 -16.33 -5.47 16.67
N SER A 60 -16.35 -4.16 16.94
CA SER A 60 -16.70 -3.61 18.24
C SER A 60 -17.69 -2.47 18.10
N GLY A 61 -18.58 -2.30 19.08
CA GLY A 61 -19.44 -1.12 19.17
C GLY A 61 -18.64 0.18 19.09
N ALA A 62 -19.22 1.20 18.47
CA ALA A 62 -18.51 2.40 18.06
C ALA A 62 -19.09 3.69 18.66
N THR A 63 -20.01 3.58 19.61
CA THR A 63 -20.63 4.73 20.27
C THR A 63 -19.61 5.43 21.16
N ASN A 64 -19.08 6.55 20.67
CA ASN A 64 -18.23 7.49 21.41
C ASN A 64 -16.99 6.84 22.04
N GLY A 65 -16.20 6.11 21.24
CA GLY A 65 -15.03 5.40 21.74
C GLY A 65 -14.22 4.67 20.68
N MET A 66 -13.35 3.77 21.13
CA MET A 66 -12.48 3.00 20.26
C MET A 66 -13.28 2.02 19.38
N VAL A 67 -12.98 2.04 18.08
CA VAL A 67 -13.60 1.16 17.08
C VAL A 67 -12.56 0.21 16.52
N LYS A 68 -12.93 -1.06 16.39
CA LYS A 68 -12.19 -2.07 15.66
C LYS A 68 -13.01 -2.53 14.46
N ALA A 69 -12.40 -2.54 13.29
CA ALA A 69 -12.98 -3.12 12.09
C ALA A 69 -11.95 -4.05 11.43
N GLN A 70 -12.41 -5.10 10.78
CA GLN A 70 -11.56 -6.04 10.06
C GLN A 70 -11.86 -5.97 8.58
N LEU A 71 -10.82 -5.80 7.77
CA LEU A 71 -10.95 -5.83 6.31
C LEU A 71 -11.43 -7.19 5.84
N THR A 72 -12.48 -7.23 5.03
CA THR A 72 -12.98 -8.48 4.41
C THR A 72 -12.25 -8.80 3.12
N GLU A 73 -11.74 -7.77 2.43
CA GLU A 73 -10.94 -7.88 1.21
C GLU A 73 -9.63 -7.08 1.35
N ALA A 74 -8.74 -7.21 0.38
CA ALA A 74 -7.51 -6.43 0.36
C ALA A 74 -7.75 -5.02 -0.18
N LEU A 75 -7.24 -4.00 0.50
CA LEU A 75 -7.16 -2.65 -0.04
C LEU A 75 -6.07 -2.61 -1.11
N LYS A 76 -6.50 -2.50 -2.37
CA LYS A 76 -5.60 -2.46 -3.53
C LYS A 76 -5.50 -1.04 -4.07
N VAL A 77 -4.27 -0.61 -4.33
CA VAL A 77 -3.95 0.66 -4.98
C VAL A 77 -3.08 0.34 -6.18
N ASP A 78 -3.46 0.81 -7.37
CA ASP A 78 -2.74 0.54 -8.63
C ASP A 78 -2.44 -0.95 -8.88
N GLY A 79 -3.35 -1.83 -8.44
CA GLY A 79 -3.21 -3.29 -8.56
C GLY A 79 -2.32 -3.95 -7.50
N VAL A 80 -1.69 -3.18 -6.62
CA VAL A 80 -0.84 -3.67 -5.51
C VAL A 80 -1.64 -3.71 -4.21
N SER A 81 -1.54 -4.81 -3.46
CA SER A 81 -2.14 -4.91 -2.12
C SER A 81 -1.37 -4.04 -1.13
N LEU A 82 -2.03 -3.02 -0.56
CA LEU A 82 -1.46 -2.17 0.47
C LEU A 82 -1.81 -2.70 1.87
N LEU A 83 -3.07 -3.08 2.08
CA LEU A 83 -3.56 -3.73 3.29
C LEU A 83 -4.23 -5.05 2.91
N ASP A 84 -3.75 -6.15 3.48
CA ASP A 84 -4.31 -7.47 3.16
C ASP A 84 -5.65 -7.71 3.86
N ALA A 85 -6.46 -8.61 3.29
CA ALA A 85 -7.68 -9.07 3.92
C ALA A 85 -7.40 -9.64 5.32
N GLY A 86 -8.24 -9.28 6.28
CA GLY A 86 -8.10 -9.60 7.69
C GLY A 86 -7.21 -8.64 8.49
N THR A 87 -6.65 -7.60 7.87
CA THR A 87 -6.01 -6.48 8.59
C THR A 87 -7.02 -5.79 9.49
N LEU A 88 -6.60 -5.44 10.71
CA LEU A 88 -7.46 -4.84 11.72
C LEU A 88 -7.27 -3.32 11.74
N LEU A 89 -8.31 -2.58 11.43
CA LEU A 89 -8.37 -1.13 11.51
C LEU A 89 -8.80 -0.71 12.92
N ILE A 90 -8.06 0.22 13.51
CA ILE A 90 -8.35 0.82 14.80
C ILE A 90 -8.59 2.31 14.60
N GLY A 91 -9.63 2.81 15.25
CA GLY A 91 -10.04 4.20 15.15
C GLY A 91 -10.90 4.64 16.32
N GLU A 92 -11.51 5.79 16.14
CA GLU A 92 -12.45 6.39 17.08
C GLU A 92 -13.78 6.63 16.37
N GLY A 93 -14.86 6.30 17.06
CA GLY A 93 -16.23 6.48 16.61
C GLY A 93 -16.90 7.58 17.40
N GLN A 94 -17.65 8.43 16.72
CA GLN A 94 -18.51 9.45 17.31
C GLN A 94 -19.93 9.23 16.80
N SER A 95 -20.85 8.98 17.74
CA SER A 95 -22.25 8.84 17.41
C SER A 95 -22.90 10.21 17.35
N SER A 96 -23.64 10.46 16.29
CA SER A 96 -24.67 11.51 16.23
C SER A 96 -26.05 10.87 16.32
N ASP A 97 -27.11 11.67 16.28
CA ASP A 97 -28.49 11.18 16.37
C ASP A 97 -28.87 10.28 15.17
N GLU A 98 -28.31 10.55 13.98
CA GLU A 98 -28.69 9.86 12.74
C GLU A 98 -27.60 8.93 12.21
N ARG A 99 -26.33 9.21 12.50
CA ARG A 99 -25.18 8.51 11.90
C ARG A 99 -24.04 8.31 12.88
N LEU A 100 -23.33 7.21 12.68
CA LEU A 100 -22.04 6.96 13.31
C LEU A 100 -20.93 7.43 12.38
N PHE A 101 -20.07 8.31 12.87
CA PHE A 101 -18.84 8.73 12.19
C PHE A 101 -17.67 7.96 12.77
N VAL A 102 -16.90 7.26 11.93
CA VAL A 102 -15.70 6.53 12.37
C VAL A 102 -14.49 7.07 11.65
N ARG A 103 -13.45 7.43 12.40
CA ARG A 103 -12.13 7.80 11.87
C ARG A 103 -11.12 6.74 12.25
N PHE A 104 -10.64 5.98 11.26
CA PHE A 104 -9.52 5.06 11.46
C PHE A 104 -8.20 5.82 11.42
N ASN A 105 -7.28 5.49 12.34
CA ASN A 105 -5.96 6.12 12.44
C ASN A 105 -4.81 5.11 12.45
N LYS A 106 -5.12 3.81 12.59
CA LYS A 106 -4.12 2.74 12.65
C LYS A 106 -4.61 1.48 11.94
N ALA A 107 -3.74 0.84 11.18
CA ALA A 107 -3.94 -0.50 10.63
C ALA A 107 -2.95 -1.48 11.26
N VAL A 108 -3.43 -2.62 11.74
CA VAL A 108 -2.65 -3.69 12.38
C VAL A 108 -2.69 -4.92 11.49
N PHE A 109 -1.52 -5.32 10.99
CA PHE A 109 -1.35 -6.49 10.15
C PHE A 109 -1.40 -7.79 10.97
N LYS A 110 -1.64 -8.92 10.31
CA LYS A 110 -1.68 -10.26 10.95
C LYS A 110 -0.39 -10.62 11.70
N ASN A 111 0.75 -10.05 11.28
CA ASN A 111 2.04 -10.26 11.93
C ASN A 111 2.26 -9.35 13.16
N GLY A 112 1.25 -8.58 13.59
CA GLY A 112 1.32 -7.67 14.73
C GLY A 112 2.01 -6.33 14.44
N LYS A 113 2.61 -6.14 13.26
CA LYS A 113 3.09 -4.81 12.83
C LYS A 113 1.91 -3.88 12.61
N PHE A 114 2.14 -2.59 12.72
CA PHE A 114 1.11 -1.59 12.46
C PHE A 114 1.66 -0.40 11.68
N ILE A 115 0.77 0.27 10.95
CA ILE A 115 1.02 1.57 10.32
C ILE A 115 -0.05 2.57 10.76
N ARG A 116 0.30 3.86 10.75
CA ARG A 116 -0.68 4.95 10.86
C ARG A 116 -1.28 5.24 9.49
N ILE A 117 -2.58 5.53 9.45
CA ILE A 117 -3.36 5.72 8.21
C ILE A 117 -4.17 7.04 8.20
N SER A 118 -3.67 8.07 8.89
CA SER A 118 -4.30 9.40 9.00
C SER A 118 -3.73 10.40 8.01
#